data_AF-A0A540MRJ1-F1
#
_entry.id   AF-A0A540MRJ1-F1
#
_cell.length_a   1.000
_cell.length_b   1.000
_cell.length_c   1.000
_cell.angle_alpha   90.00
_cell.angle_beta   90.00
_cell.angle_gamma   90.00
#
_symmetry.space_group_name_H-M   'P 1'
#
loop_
_entity.id
_entity.type
_entity.pdbx_description
1 polymer ?
#
loop_
_entity_poly.entity_id
_entity_poly.type
_entity_poly.pdbx_seq_one_letter_code
_entity_poly.pdbx_strand_id
1 'polypeptide(L)' 'NYCTSEIEKVLVQGGGGDRDLDLGCGELASSIANLALYNSFDKHSASPFSENAGKAGFEHKGGKIDDITVIVAQVVAL' A
#
# COMPACT_ATOMS: atom_id res chain seq x y z
N ASN A 1 -2.76 -8.38 -13.68
CA ASN A 1 -3.46 -7.69 -12.58
C ASN A 1 -2.61 -7.86 -11.32
N TYR A 2 -1.58 -7.04 -11.20
CA TYR A 2 -0.51 -7.17 -10.21
C TYR A 2 -0.82 -6.16 -9.09
N CYS A 3 -1.21 -6.63 -7.90
CA CYS A 3 -1.17 -5.86 -6.65
C CYS A 3 -2.01 -4.55 -6.54
N THR A 4 -2.76 -4.16 -7.58
CA THR A 4 -3.46 -2.86 -7.63
C THR A 4 -4.57 -2.72 -6.57
N SER A 5 -5.25 -3.81 -6.18
CA SER A 5 -6.50 -3.70 -5.43
C SER A 5 -6.39 -3.25 -3.96
N GLU A 6 -5.22 -3.38 -3.32
CA GLU A 6 -5.09 -2.99 -1.90
C GLU A 6 -4.83 -1.50 -1.74
N ILE A 7 -3.91 -0.94 -2.53
CA ILE A 7 -3.57 0.49 -2.50
C ILE A 7 -4.72 1.30 -3.08
N GLU A 8 -5.38 0.83 -4.14
CA GLU A 8 -6.55 1.49 -4.73
C GLU A 8 -7.70 1.66 -3.73
N LYS A 9 -7.90 0.73 -2.79
CA LYS A 9 -8.92 0.86 -1.74
C LYS A 9 -8.63 2.02 -0.78
N VAL A 10 -7.36 2.27 -0.47
CA VAL A 10 -6.94 3.38 0.41
C VAL A 10 -7.18 4.73 -0.28
N LEU A 11 -6.93 4.79 -1.60
CA LEU A 11 -7.18 6.00 -2.41
C LEU A 11 -8.66 6.39 -2.45
N VAL A 12 -9.57 5.41 -2.55
CA VAL A 12 -11.02 5.65 -2.59
C VAL A 12 -11.56 6.22 -1.26
N GLN A 13 -10.95 5.87 -0.13
CA GLN A 13 -11.38 6.36 1.19
C GLN A 13 -10.82 7.76 1.52
N GLY A 14 -9.68 8.14 0.94
CA GLY A 14 -9.04 9.45 1.15
C GLY A 14 -9.59 10.59 0.28
N GLY A 15 -10.41 10.31 -0.73
CA GLY A 15 -10.90 11.28 -1.74
C GLY A 15 -12.03 12.21 -1.26
N GLY A 16 -12.09 12.56 0.03
CA GLY A 16 -13.20 13.27 0.66
C GLY A 16 -12.95 14.77 0.90
N GLY A 17 -13.01 15.57 -0.16
CA GLY A 17 -13.35 17.00 -0.10
C GLY A 17 -12.19 17.99 0.06
N ASP A 18 -12.35 19.11 -0.64
CA ASP A 18 -11.68 20.42 -0.54
C ASP A 18 -10.88 20.65 0.77
N ARG A 19 -9.60 20.27 0.76
CA ARG A 19 -8.63 20.50 1.85
C ARG A 19 -7.27 20.76 1.24
N ASP A 20 -6.49 21.62 1.90
CA ASP A 20 -5.11 21.96 1.56
C ASP A 20 -4.35 20.77 0.96
N LEU A 21 -3.94 20.89 -0.30
CA LEU A 21 -3.32 19.81 -1.09
C LEU A 21 -2.13 19.14 -0.39
N ASP A 22 -1.41 19.91 0.43
CA ASP A 22 -0.21 19.45 1.15
C ASP A 22 -0.55 18.53 2.33
N LEU A 23 -1.69 18.75 3.01
CA LEU A 23 -2.16 17.84 4.07
C LEU A 23 -2.64 16.51 3.49
N GLY A 24 -3.24 16.51 2.30
CA GLY A 24 -3.80 15.29 1.69
C GLY A 24 -2.76 14.25 1.30
N CYS A 25 -1.63 14.67 0.73
CA CYS A 25 -0.60 13.72 0.27
C CYS A 25 0.13 13.04 1.44
N GLY A 26 0.49 13.80 2.49
CA GLY A 26 1.17 13.27 3.67
C GLY A 26 0.30 12.30 4.48
N GLU A 27 -0.98 12.64 4.68
CA GLU A 27 -1.93 11.76 5.37
C GLU A 27 -2.20 10.47 4.57
N LEU A 28 -2.29 10.57 3.25
CA LEU A 28 -2.48 9.43 2.38
C LEU A 28 -1.23 8.53 2.36
N ALA A 29 -0.03 9.12 2.28
CA ALA A 29 1.22 8.37 2.36
C ALA A 29 1.33 7.59 3.68
N SER A 30 0.99 8.25 4.80
CA SER A 30 0.98 7.63 6.12
C SER A 30 -0.04 6.50 6.24
N SER A 31 -1.23 6.69 5.66
CA SER A 31 -2.29 5.66 5.64
C SER A 31 -1.87 4.42 4.86
N ILE A 32 -1.25 4.61 3.68
CA ILE A 32 -0.70 3.50 2.87
C ILE A 32 0.44 2.81 3.63
N ALA A 33 1.36 3.57 4.24
CA ALA A 33 2.48 3.01 5.00
C ALA A 33 1.99 2.17 6.19
N ASN A 34 0.98 2.64 6.93
CA ASN A 34 0.40 1.92 8.06
C ASN A 34 -0.31 0.62 7.62
N LEU A 35 -1.03 0.65 6.49
CA LEU A 35 -1.65 -0.56 5.94
C LEU A 35 -0.59 -1.57 5.50
N ALA A 36 0.44 -1.12 4.78
CA ALA A 36 1.55 -1.96 4.36
C ALA A 36 2.29 -2.56 5.58
N LEU A 37 2.46 -1.78 6.65
CA LEU A 37 3.07 -2.24 7.89
C LEU A 37 2.22 -3.33 8.56
N TYR A 38 0.91 -3.13 8.69
CA TYR A 38 0.01 -4.15 9.22
C TYR A 38 0.09 -5.45 8.40
N ASN A 39 -0.01 -5.34 7.07
CA ASN A 39 0.05 -6.48 6.15
C ASN A 39 1.42 -7.19 6.19
N SER A 40 2.51 -6.46 6.45
CA SER A 40 3.86 -7.04 6.56
C SER A 40 3.98 -8.06 7.69
N PHE A 41 3.23 -7.87 8.78
CA PHE A 41 3.21 -8.77 9.94
C PHE A 41 2.17 -9.89 9.83
N ASP A 42 1.20 -9.79 8.92
CA ASP A 42 0.18 -10.82 8.73
C ASP A 42 0.79 -12.06 8.07
N LYS A 43 1.04 -13.10 8.87
CA LYS A 43 1.62 -14.38 8.45
C LYS A 43 0.67 -15.26 7.64
N HIS A 44 -0.61 -14.90 7.58
CA HIS A 44 -1.66 -15.68 6.94
C HIS A 44 -2.18 -15.02 5.67
N SER A 45 -1.81 -13.77 5.40
CA SER A 45 -2.20 -13.08 4.17
C SER A 45 -1.63 -13.77 2.91
N ALA A 46 -2.46 -13.83 1.87
CA ALA A 46 -1.98 -14.04 0.50
C ALA A 46 -1.37 -12.74 -0.01
N SER A 47 -0.21 -12.37 0.54
CA SER A 47 0.48 -11.15 0.15
C SER A 47 1.05 -11.25 -1.28
N PRO A 48 1.26 -10.11 -1.95
CA PRO A 48 1.94 -10.07 -3.24
C PRO A 48 3.32 -10.76 -3.20
N PHE A 49 4.02 -10.68 -2.06
CA PHE A 49 5.30 -11.34 -1.87
C PHE A 49 5.15 -12.87 -1.79
N SER A 50 4.22 -13.39 -0.98
CA SER A 50 4.03 -14.84 -0.85
C SER A 50 3.54 -15.48 -2.15
N GLU A 51 2.67 -14.81 -2.91
CA GLU A 51 2.26 -15.27 -4.24
C GLU A 51 3.43 -15.37 -5.22
N ASN A 52 4.30 -14.35 -5.25
CA ASN A 52 5.45 -14.34 -6.15
C ASN A 52 6.56 -15.30 -5.72
N ALA A 53 6.77 -15.47 -4.41
CA ALA A 53 7.65 -16.51 -3.87
C ALA A 53 7.20 -17.90 -4.35
N GLY A 54 5.90 -18.20 -4.25
CA GLY A 54 5.32 -19.45 -4.75
C GLY A 54 5.55 -19.65 -6.26
N LYS A 55 5.33 -18.61 -7.08
CA LYS A 55 5.60 -18.65 -8.53
C LYS A 55 7.08 -18.89 -8.86
N ALA A 56 7.98 -18.41 -7.99
CA ALA A 56 9.42 -18.63 -8.11
C ALA A 56 9.90 -19.96 -7.50
N GLY A 57 8.99 -20.79 -6.98
CA GLY A 57 9.30 -22.11 -6.40
C GLY A 57 9.73 -22.08 -4.92
N PHE A 58 9.58 -20.95 -4.24
CA PHE A 58 9.86 -20.81 -2.81
C PHE A 58 8.57 -20.96 -1.99
N GLU A 59 8.68 -21.61 -0.84
CA GLU A 59 7.59 -21.65 0.14
C GLU A 59 7.70 -20.46 1.09
N HIS A 60 6.80 -19.48 0.92
CA HIS A 60 6.64 -18.35 1.85
C HIS A 60 5.15 -18.07 2.06
N LYS A 61 4.74 -17.75 3.29
CA LYS A 61 3.35 -17.42 3.64
C LYS A 61 3.30 -16.06 4.33
N GLY A 62 2.21 -15.33 4.13
CA GLY A 62 2.02 -14.01 4.74
C GLY A 62 2.80 -12.89 4.09
N GLY A 63 2.86 -11.76 4.78
CA GLY A 63 3.63 -10.57 4.42
C GLY A 63 5.14 -10.78 4.48
N LYS A 64 5.86 -9.71 4.12
CA LYS A 64 7.30 -9.60 4.21
C LYS A 64 7.64 -8.43 5.12
N ILE A 65 8.34 -8.69 6.22
CA ILE A 65 8.86 -7.65 7.11
C ILE A 65 10.08 -7.03 6.44
N ASP A 66 9.96 -5.77 6.03
CA ASP A 66 10.98 -5.01 5.32
C ASP A 66 10.76 -3.51 5.58
N ASP A 67 11.73 -2.67 5.22
CA ASP A 67 11.56 -1.22 5.31
C ASP A 67 10.44 -0.74 4.37
N ILE A 68 9.57 0.15 4.86
CA ILE A 68 8.44 0.70 4.12
C ILE A 68 8.69 2.18 3.85
N THR A 69 8.73 2.55 2.57
CA THR A 69 8.82 3.94 2.12
C THR A 69 7.68 4.23 1.15
N VAL A 70 6.91 5.30 1.39
CA VAL A 70 5.77 5.70 0.56
C VAL A 70 5.94 7.14 0.11
N ILE A 71 5.74 7.39 -1.18
CA ILE A 71 5.71 8.73 -1.78
C ILE A 71 4.34 8.89 -2.45
N VAL A 72 3.63 9.96 -2.13
CA VAL A 72 2.36 10.34 -2.76
C VAL A 72 2.54 11.69 -3.43
N ALA A 73 2.13 11.79 -4.70
CA ALA A 73 2.19 13.01 -5.47
C ALA A 73 0.85 13.25 -6.16
N GLN A 74 0.30 14.45 -6.00
CA GLN A 74 -0.89 14.88 -6.71
C GLN A 74 -0.48 15.69 -7.95
N VAL A 75 -0.99 15.28 -9.11
CA VAL A 75 -0.85 16.06 -10.34
C VAL A 75 -1.85 17.21 -10.30
N VAL A 76 -1.36 18.44 -10.38
CA VAL A 76 -2.19 19.65 -10.48
C VAL A 76 -2.15 20.19 -11.91
N ALA A 77 -3.29 20.68 -12.41
CA ALA A 77 -3.33 21.45 -13.64
C ALA A 77 -2.92 22.90 -13.34
N LEU A 78 -2.12 23.49 -14.23
CA LEU A 78 -1.70 24.90 -14.17
C LEU A 78 -2.81 25.82 -14.67
#